data_AF-C9SHV9-F1
#
_entry.id   AF-C9SHV9-F1
#
_cell.length_a   1.000
_cell.length_b   1.000
_cell.length_c   1.000
_cell.angle_alpha   90.00
_cell.angle_beta   90.00
_cell.angle_gamma   90.00
#
_symmetry.space_group_name_H-M   'P 1'
#
loop_
_entity.id
_entity.type
_entity.pdbx_description
1 polymer ?
#
loop_
_entity_poly.entity_id
_entity_poly.type
_entity_poly.pdbx_seq_one_letter_code
_entity_poly.pdbx_strand_id
1 'polypeptide(L)'
;MEELQRTAAEAGIRFPAGLLDILQSSDPPSIEYFKTLPLGPPSCWGVYALTLERPGFRPRLYVGSGTSYGTPTAGGVALRFKQYDDGFLVPRFVKASLDHGFTITHKGLLCWMLRPAAAGVPVNRLFFLILEATFAYAFWAMKSRERDYSMGHVCFWNRHALDYDGCCTHCSLNEGVRASFDLNAQQLEDQAKEREQKRLILKAENNQSWHYRQMAENYAEYIEASKVRVYRSRANRPGQHAQYQANKITKALTEKTFHCDVCDIPFGTKQRLSDHQKTPKHLRKSEEGNNPFVCKPCNLGYHNKSNLTRHEKSARHQQNLAAWKENKP
;
A
#
# COMPACT_ATOMS: atom_id res chain seq x y z
N MET A 1 10.15 15.99 30.18
CA MET A 1 9.19 15.72 29.09
C MET A 1 9.51 16.50 27.82
N GLU A 2 9.83 17.80 27.90
CA GLU A 2 10.52 18.50 26.80
C GLU A 2 11.77 17.73 26.36
N GLU A 3 12.53 17.18 27.31
CA GLU A 3 13.70 16.35 27.05
C GLU A 3 13.36 15.03 26.32
N LEU A 4 12.25 14.36 26.64
CA LEU A 4 11.83 13.13 25.95
C LEU A 4 11.29 13.43 24.55
N GLN A 5 10.53 14.52 24.38
CA GLN A 5 10.10 15.00 23.06
C GLN A 5 11.30 15.45 22.22
N ARG A 6 12.28 16.12 22.82
CA ARG A 6 13.51 16.58 22.17
C ARG A 6 14.36 15.39 21.74
N THR A 7 14.63 14.44 22.63
CA THR A 7 15.36 13.19 22.30
C THR A 7 14.60 12.35 21.26
N ALA A 8 13.27 12.28 21.34
CA ALA A 8 12.46 11.61 20.32
C ALA A 8 12.52 12.34 18.98
N ALA A 9 12.46 13.68 18.97
CA ALA A 9 12.55 14.49 17.76
C ALA A 9 13.94 14.39 17.11
N GLU A 10 15.01 14.38 17.92
CA GLU A 10 16.39 14.10 17.50
C GLU A 10 16.50 12.69 16.87
N ALA A 11 15.78 11.71 17.43
CA ALA A 11 15.66 10.37 16.86
C ALA A 11 14.67 10.27 15.68
N GLY A 12 13.98 11.36 15.32
CA GLY A 12 12.97 11.39 14.25
C GLY A 12 11.64 10.69 14.60
N ILE A 13 11.41 10.37 15.88
CA ILE A 13 10.19 9.75 16.41
C ILE A 13 9.14 10.83 16.66
N ARG A 14 7.92 10.55 16.21
CA ARG A 14 6.73 11.39 16.35
C ARG A 14 5.66 10.66 17.15
N PHE A 15 4.85 11.43 17.86
CA PHE A 15 3.72 10.95 18.63
C PHE A 15 2.42 11.58 18.11
N PRO A 16 1.26 10.93 18.27
CA PRO A 16 -0.01 11.54 17.98
C PRO A 16 -0.29 12.67 18.97
N ALA A 17 -1.05 13.67 18.52
CA ALA A 17 -1.46 14.78 19.38
C ALA A 17 -2.27 14.25 20.58
N GLY A 18 -2.08 14.85 21.76
CA GLY A 18 -2.79 14.48 22.98
C GLY A 18 -2.28 13.22 23.70
N LEU A 19 -1.35 12.44 23.13
CA LEU A 19 -0.85 11.23 23.80
C LEU A 19 -0.19 11.53 25.14
N LEU A 20 0.60 12.58 25.21
CA LEU A 20 1.27 12.95 26.46
C LEU A 20 0.26 13.43 27.50
N ASP A 21 -0.73 14.21 27.08
CA ASP A 21 -1.81 14.69 27.95
C ASP A 21 -2.56 13.50 28.56
N ILE A 22 -2.82 12.45 27.75
CA ILE A 22 -3.40 11.19 28.24
C ILE A 22 -2.48 10.51 29.25
N LEU A 23 -1.18 10.37 28.99
CA LEU A 23 -0.26 9.73 29.92
C LEU A 23 -0.09 10.50 31.24
N GLN A 24 -0.41 11.79 31.24
CA GLN A 24 -0.37 12.66 32.43
C GLN A 24 -1.74 12.79 33.13
N SER A 25 -2.80 12.27 32.50
CA SER A 25 -4.16 12.31 33.05
C SER A 25 -4.27 11.44 34.30
N SER A 26 -4.96 11.95 35.32
CA SER A 26 -5.38 11.15 36.49
C SER A 26 -6.39 10.07 36.10
N ASP A 27 -7.23 10.36 35.10
CA ASP A 27 -8.24 9.42 34.62
C ASP A 27 -7.65 8.51 33.52
N PRO A 28 -7.98 7.21 33.55
CA PRO A 28 -7.53 6.28 32.53
C PRO A 28 -8.09 6.62 31.15
N PRO A 29 -7.35 6.34 30.06
CA PRO A 29 -7.90 6.48 28.72
C PRO A 29 -9.04 5.49 28.50
N SER A 30 -10.12 5.97 27.86
CA SER A 30 -11.17 5.09 27.33
C SER A 30 -10.71 4.42 26.04
N ILE A 31 -11.33 3.29 25.68
CA ILE A 31 -11.16 2.68 24.37
C ILE A 31 -11.39 3.66 23.19
N GLU A 32 -12.27 4.64 23.37
CA GLU A 32 -12.60 5.62 22.32
C GLU A 32 -11.39 6.51 21.98
N TYR A 33 -10.52 6.80 22.94
CA TYR A 33 -9.26 7.49 22.66
C TYR A 33 -8.43 6.73 21.62
N PHE A 34 -8.30 5.41 21.76
CA PHE A 34 -7.51 4.61 20.83
C PHE A 34 -8.09 4.59 19.41
N LYS A 35 -9.41 4.76 19.27
CA LYS A 35 -10.11 4.88 17.98
C LYS A 35 -9.83 6.23 17.28
N THR A 36 -9.32 7.23 17.99
CA THR A 36 -8.88 8.51 17.41
C THR A 36 -7.45 8.48 16.86
N LEU A 37 -6.67 7.43 17.17
CA LEU A 37 -5.25 7.38 16.81
C LEU A 37 -5.05 7.36 15.28
N PRO A 38 -4.07 8.11 14.75
CA PRO A 38 -3.86 8.20 13.31
C PRO A 38 -3.24 6.91 12.74
N LEU A 39 -3.52 6.61 11.47
CA LEU A 39 -2.85 5.52 10.73
C LEU A 39 -1.36 5.82 10.44
N GLY A 40 -0.97 7.10 10.55
CA GLY A 40 0.36 7.61 10.22
C GLY A 40 0.73 7.54 8.75
N PRO A 41 2.00 7.83 8.41
CA PRO A 41 2.45 7.88 7.02
C PRO A 41 2.57 6.48 6.39
N PRO A 42 2.43 6.33 5.06
CA PRO A 42 2.37 5.03 4.38
C PRO A 42 3.59 4.11 4.57
N SER A 43 4.76 4.68 4.86
CA SER A 43 6.04 3.97 4.97
C SER A 43 6.76 4.35 6.26
N CYS A 44 6.24 3.89 7.40
CA CYS A 44 6.82 4.17 8.71
C CYS A 44 7.15 2.90 9.51
N TRP A 45 8.08 3.07 10.44
CA TRP A 45 8.19 2.22 11.61
C TRP A 45 7.40 2.86 12.75
N GLY A 46 6.85 2.04 13.64
CA GLY A 46 6.01 2.55 14.70
C GLY A 46 5.55 1.50 15.68
N VAL A 47 5.10 1.97 16.84
CA VAL A 47 4.23 1.22 17.76
C VAL A 47 2.79 1.59 17.44
N TYR A 48 1.92 0.59 17.37
CA TYR A 48 0.51 0.75 17.07
C TYR A 48 -0.35 0.08 18.14
N ALA A 49 -1.59 0.55 18.22
CA ALA A 49 -2.69 -0.05 18.94
C ALA A 49 -3.70 -0.65 17.94
N LEU A 50 -4.22 -1.83 18.27
CA LEU A 50 -5.42 -2.39 17.65
C LEU A 50 -6.54 -2.35 18.67
N THR A 51 -7.69 -1.83 18.24
CA THR A 51 -8.94 -1.89 18.99
C THR A 51 -9.78 -3.03 18.43
N LEU A 52 -10.17 -3.96 19.30
CA LEU A 52 -11.06 -5.06 18.96
C LEU A 52 -12.37 -4.94 19.70
N GLU A 53 -13.49 -5.01 18.98
CA GLU A 53 -14.82 -4.85 19.56
C GLU A 53 -15.73 -6.02 19.20
N ARG A 54 -16.65 -6.33 20.11
CA ARG A 54 -17.75 -7.26 19.90
C ARG A 54 -18.97 -6.74 20.69
N PRO A 55 -20.15 -6.61 20.06
CA PRO A 55 -21.35 -6.14 20.74
C PRO A 55 -21.65 -6.95 22.01
N GLY A 56 -21.88 -6.28 23.14
CA GLY A 56 -22.17 -6.91 24.43
C GLY A 56 -20.95 -7.42 25.22
N PHE A 57 -19.73 -7.20 24.72
CA PHE A 57 -18.49 -7.58 25.39
C PHE A 57 -17.60 -6.36 25.60
N ARG A 58 -16.74 -6.42 26.64
CA ARG A 58 -15.71 -5.40 26.84
C ARG A 58 -14.76 -5.39 25.63
N PRO A 59 -14.40 -4.21 25.12
CA PRO A 59 -13.46 -4.11 24.02
C PRO A 59 -12.07 -4.56 24.45
N ARG A 60 -11.22 -4.86 23.47
CA ARG A 60 -9.85 -5.31 23.71
C ARG A 60 -8.82 -4.43 23.02
N LEU A 61 -7.71 -4.20 23.72
CA LEU A 61 -6.57 -3.45 23.25
C LEU A 61 -5.39 -4.39 23.02
N TYR A 62 -4.75 -4.29 21.86
CA TYR A 62 -3.46 -4.91 21.57
C TYR A 62 -2.45 -3.84 21.18
N VAL A 63 -1.26 -3.89 21.77
CA VAL A 63 -0.13 -3.04 21.40
C VAL A 63 0.92 -3.91 20.71
N GLY A 64 1.46 -3.43 19.60
CA GLY A 64 2.57 -4.09 18.92
C GLY A 64 3.39 -3.10 18.09
N SER A 65 4.55 -3.53 17.60
CA SER A 65 5.37 -2.71 16.71
C SER A 65 5.46 -3.26 15.29
N GLY A 66 5.87 -2.40 14.36
CA GLY A 66 6.13 -2.73 12.97
C GLY A 66 7.45 -2.14 12.51
N THR A 67 8.54 -2.91 12.65
CA THR A 67 9.92 -2.48 12.33
C THR A 67 10.57 -3.29 11.22
N SER A 68 9.77 -3.99 10.40
CA SER A 68 10.31 -4.82 9.32
C SER A 68 10.78 -3.99 8.14
N TYR A 69 11.82 -4.51 7.47
CA TYR A 69 12.22 -4.05 6.14
C TYR A 69 11.30 -4.68 5.08
N GLY A 70 10.87 -3.87 4.13
CA GLY A 70 10.00 -4.27 3.03
C GLY A 70 9.96 -3.18 1.96
N THR A 71 9.10 -3.32 0.94
CA THR A 71 8.93 -2.24 -0.06
C THR A 71 8.35 -0.98 0.61
N PRO A 72 8.46 0.21 0.00
CA PRO A 72 7.82 1.43 0.52
C PRO A 72 6.31 1.30 0.78
N THR A 73 5.65 0.33 0.16
CA THR A 73 4.21 0.03 0.32
C THR A 73 3.93 -1.26 1.09
N ALA A 74 4.96 -1.97 1.56
CA ALA A 74 4.84 -3.27 2.23
C ALA A 74 5.98 -3.53 3.22
N GLY A 75 6.32 -2.54 4.05
CA GLY A 75 7.27 -2.66 5.17
C GLY A 75 6.75 -1.96 6.42
N GLY A 76 7.37 -2.20 7.57
CA GLY A 76 7.03 -1.55 8.83
C GLY A 76 5.58 -1.78 9.28
N VAL A 77 4.91 -0.73 9.74
CA VAL A 77 3.54 -0.83 10.27
C VAL A 77 2.52 -1.17 9.19
N ALA A 78 2.67 -0.62 7.98
CA ALA A 78 1.76 -0.91 6.86
C ALA A 78 1.71 -2.41 6.52
N LEU A 79 2.85 -3.10 6.62
CA LEU A 79 2.90 -4.55 6.46
C LEU A 79 2.13 -5.27 7.58
N ARG A 80 2.34 -4.89 8.85
CA ARG A 80 1.60 -5.48 9.98
C ARG A 80 0.09 -5.29 9.85
N PHE A 81 -0.36 -4.09 9.48
CA PHE A 81 -1.79 -3.83 9.27
C PHE A 81 -2.39 -4.68 8.17
N LYS A 82 -1.68 -4.85 7.06
CA LYS A 82 -2.08 -5.74 5.97
C LYS A 82 -2.14 -7.20 6.43
N GLN A 83 -1.16 -7.65 7.22
CA GLN A 83 -1.15 -9.00 7.78
C GLN A 83 -2.38 -9.28 8.64
N TYR A 84 -2.82 -8.29 9.44
CA TYR A 84 -4.09 -8.41 10.17
C TYR A 84 -5.31 -8.47 9.26
N ASP A 85 -5.37 -7.64 8.20
CA ASP A 85 -6.45 -7.68 7.20
C ASP A 85 -6.53 -9.04 6.51
N ASP A 86 -5.37 -9.61 6.17
CA ASP A 86 -5.26 -10.88 5.47
C ASP A 86 -5.44 -12.08 6.43
N GLY A 87 -5.46 -11.87 7.75
CA GLY A 87 -5.53 -12.93 8.75
C GLY A 87 -4.24 -13.76 8.87
N PHE A 88 -3.11 -13.18 8.50
CA PHE A 88 -1.80 -13.83 8.46
C PHE A 88 -0.88 -13.33 9.59
N LEU A 89 -0.10 -14.21 10.22
CA LEU A 89 0.81 -13.88 11.34
C LEU A 89 0.14 -13.00 12.43
N VAL A 90 -1.06 -13.41 12.84
CA VAL A 90 -1.86 -12.75 13.87
C VAL A 90 -1.43 -13.25 15.26
N PRO A 91 -1.14 -12.36 16.22
CA PRO A 91 -0.77 -12.74 17.59
C PRO A 91 -1.82 -13.63 18.24
N ARG A 92 -1.38 -14.58 19.07
CA ARG A 92 -2.23 -15.62 19.67
C ARG A 92 -3.57 -15.13 20.22
N PHE A 93 -3.56 -14.09 21.06
CA PHE A 93 -4.81 -13.60 21.69
C PHE A 93 -5.59 -12.61 20.82
N VAL A 94 -4.94 -11.96 19.85
CA VAL A 94 -5.66 -11.24 18.78
C VAL A 94 -6.44 -12.26 17.95
N LYS A 95 -5.78 -13.35 17.51
CA LYS A 95 -6.39 -14.45 16.77
C LYS A 95 -7.51 -15.10 17.56
N ALA A 96 -7.28 -15.45 18.83
CA ALA A 96 -8.32 -15.98 19.70
C ALA A 96 -9.51 -15.01 19.82
N SER A 97 -9.28 -13.69 19.92
CA SER A 97 -10.39 -12.72 19.97
C SER A 97 -11.20 -12.74 18.67
N LEU A 98 -10.53 -12.74 17.52
CA LEU A 98 -11.19 -12.83 16.20
C LEU A 98 -12.01 -14.13 16.08
N ASP A 99 -11.48 -15.26 16.54
CA ASP A 99 -12.17 -16.55 16.53
C ASP A 99 -13.41 -16.56 17.45
N HIS A 100 -13.42 -15.73 18.49
CA HIS A 100 -14.58 -15.49 19.35
C HIS A 100 -15.48 -14.34 18.86
N GLY A 101 -15.40 -13.97 17.58
CA GLY A 101 -16.32 -13.01 16.96
C GLY A 101 -16.03 -11.53 17.25
N PHE A 102 -14.85 -11.20 17.77
CA PHE A 102 -14.39 -9.81 17.77
C PHE A 102 -13.94 -9.38 16.38
N THR A 103 -14.08 -8.10 16.07
CA THR A 103 -13.54 -7.49 14.85
C THR A 103 -12.52 -6.42 15.22
N ILE A 104 -11.46 -6.27 14.41
CA ILE A 104 -10.55 -5.13 14.54
C ILE A 104 -11.26 -3.92 13.95
N THR A 105 -11.75 -3.03 14.81
CA THR A 105 -12.51 -1.83 14.40
C THR A 105 -11.59 -0.66 14.11
N HIS A 106 -10.42 -0.59 14.75
CA HIS A 106 -9.45 0.46 14.52
C HIS A 106 -8.00 -0.01 14.58
N LYS A 107 -7.13 0.66 13.83
CA LYS A 107 -5.68 0.51 13.85
C LYS A 107 -5.06 1.91 13.88
N GLY A 108 -4.26 2.22 14.88
CA GLY A 108 -3.67 3.55 15.02
C GLY A 108 -2.27 3.51 15.63
N LEU A 109 -1.48 4.55 15.37
CA LEU A 109 -0.10 4.65 15.83
C LEU A 109 -0.02 5.38 17.17
N LEU A 110 0.72 4.80 18.11
CA LEU A 110 1.11 5.43 19.38
C LEU A 110 2.42 6.21 19.22
N CYS A 111 3.31 5.77 18.35
CA CYS A 111 4.46 6.56 17.91
C CYS A 111 4.99 6.02 16.58
N TRP A 112 5.69 6.86 15.82
CA TRP A 112 6.24 6.46 14.54
C TRP A 112 7.45 7.28 14.11
N MET A 113 8.26 6.72 13.22
CA MET A 113 9.30 7.45 12.50
C MET A 113 9.30 7.05 11.02
N LEU A 114 9.88 7.89 10.18
CA LEU A 114 10.25 7.46 8.83
C LEU A 114 11.30 6.36 8.94
N ARG A 115 11.28 5.42 8.00
CA ARG A 115 12.20 4.28 8.04
C ARG A 115 13.65 4.78 8.11
N PRO A 116 14.43 4.34 9.10
CA PRO A 116 15.82 4.77 9.24
C PRO A 116 16.67 4.18 8.10
N ALA A 117 17.82 4.79 7.86
CA ALA A 117 18.88 4.18 7.04
C ALA A 117 19.34 2.86 7.66
N ALA A 118 20.02 2.00 6.89
CA ALA A 118 20.42 0.67 7.37
C ALA A 118 21.37 0.77 8.58
N ALA A 119 22.24 1.77 8.61
CA ALA A 119 23.12 2.06 9.74
C ALA A 119 22.36 2.31 11.05
N GLY A 120 21.18 2.94 10.98
CA GLY A 120 20.37 3.26 12.17
C GLY A 120 19.51 2.09 12.66
N VAL A 121 19.46 0.97 11.95
CA VAL A 121 18.53 -0.13 12.22
C VAL A 121 18.67 -0.75 13.59
N PRO A 122 19.88 -1.13 14.06
CA PRO A 122 20.00 -1.88 15.29
C PRO A 122 19.46 -1.09 16.49
N VAL A 123 19.90 0.16 16.60
CA VAL A 123 19.52 1.09 17.66
C VAL A 123 18.03 1.42 17.59
N ASN A 124 17.50 1.80 16.42
CA ASN A 124 16.08 2.14 16.29
C ASN A 124 15.16 0.94 16.56
N ARG A 125 15.56 -0.28 16.18
CA ARG A 125 14.77 -1.48 16.48
C ARG A 125 14.71 -1.75 17.98
N LEU A 126 15.82 -1.59 18.70
CA LEU A 126 15.85 -1.68 20.16
C LEU A 126 14.90 -0.65 20.78
N PHE A 127 14.97 0.62 20.34
CA PHE A 127 14.07 1.67 20.81
C PHE A 127 12.59 1.33 20.62
N PHE A 128 12.19 0.79 19.47
CA PHE A 128 10.80 0.41 19.25
C PHE A 128 10.32 -0.77 20.10
N LEU A 129 11.19 -1.73 20.43
CA LEU A 129 10.82 -2.79 21.39
C LEU A 129 10.64 -2.23 22.79
N ILE A 130 11.48 -1.28 23.22
CA ILE A 130 11.33 -0.57 24.49
C ILE A 130 10.01 0.20 24.51
N LEU A 131 9.72 0.99 23.47
CA LEU A 131 8.48 1.76 23.37
C LEU A 131 7.24 0.85 23.32
N GLU A 132 7.31 -0.27 22.61
CA GLU A 132 6.23 -1.26 22.58
C GLU A 132 5.95 -1.80 23.98
N ALA A 133 6.99 -2.18 24.74
CA ALA A 133 6.84 -2.63 26.12
C ALA A 133 6.25 -1.51 26.98
N THR A 134 6.82 -0.31 26.93
CA THR A 134 6.33 0.84 27.70
C THR A 134 4.85 1.09 27.45
N PHE A 135 4.41 1.16 26.20
CA PHE A 135 3.00 1.40 25.89
C PHE A 135 2.10 0.21 26.24
N ALA A 136 2.57 -1.03 26.02
CA ALA A 136 1.79 -2.21 26.38
C ALA A 136 1.51 -2.29 27.89
N TYR A 137 2.47 -1.87 28.73
CA TYR A 137 2.28 -1.85 30.18
C TYR A 137 1.61 -0.58 30.69
N ALA A 138 1.97 0.60 30.18
CA ALA A 138 1.35 1.88 30.58
C ALA A 138 -0.16 1.86 30.37
N PHE A 139 -0.61 1.40 29.19
CA PHE A 139 -2.04 1.24 28.87
C PHE A 139 -2.63 -0.10 29.30
N TRP A 140 -1.85 -0.96 29.96
CA TRP A 140 -2.23 -2.31 30.35
C TRP A 140 -2.90 -3.13 29.24
N ALA A 141 -2.31 -3.13 28.05
CA ALA A 141 -2.73 -3.99 26.94
C ALA A 141 -2.42 -5.48 27.19
N MET A 142 -2.00 -5.87 28.39
CA MET A 142 -1.67 -7.24 28.78
C MET A 142 -2.91 -8.11 28.98
N LYS A 143 -2.88 -9.36 28.53
CA LYS A 143 -4.04 -10.28 28.58
C LYS A 143 -4.59 -10.51 29.99
N SER A 144 -3.71 -10.55 30.99
CA SER A 144 -4.13 -10.75 32.38
C SER A 144 -4.20 -9.40 33.09
N ARG A 145 -5.35 -9.09 33.70
CA ARG A 145 -5.50 -7.92 34.59
C ARG A 145 -4.78 -8.10 35.92
N GLU A 146 -4.71 -9.33 36.43
CA GLU A 146 -4.16 -9.60 37.77
C GLU A 146 -2.65 -9.80 37.75
N ARG A 147 -2.13 -10.52 36.74
CA ARG A 147 -0.72 -10.91 36.70
C ARG A 147 0.16 -9.67 36.57
N ASP A 148 1.16 -9.55 37.42
CA ASP A 148 2.05 -8.38 37.45
C ASP A 148 3.05 -8.34 36.28
N TYR A 149 3.47 -9.50 35.77
CA TYR A 149 4.52 -9.62 34.74
C TYR A 149 5.84 -8.90 35.09
N SER A 150 6.09 -8.64 36.39
CA SER A 150 7.22 -7.86 36.89
C SER A 150 7.20 -6.38 36.47
N MET A 151 6.09 -5.90 35.89
CA MET A 151 5.94 -4.57 35.28
C MET A 151 4.58 -3.94 35.66
N GLY A 152 3.88 -4.44 36.69
CA GLY A 152 2.58 -3.92 37.10
C GLY A 152 2.59 -2.44 37.45
N HIS A 153 3.68 -2.00 38.08
CA HIS A 153 3.93 -0.62 38.51
C HIS A 153 4.11 0.38 37.35
N VAL A 154 4.24 -0.10 36.10
CA VAL A 154 4.33 0.78 34.92
C VAL A 154 2.94 1.27 34.48
N CYS A 155 1.86 0.58 34.87
CA CYS A 155 0.51 1.09 34.62
C CYS A 155 0.22 2.26 35.56
N PHE A 156 -0.13 3.42 34.99
CA PHE A 156 -0.38 4.64 35.75
C PHE A 156 -1.74 4.65 36.45
N TRP A 157 -2.63 3.74 36.06
CA TRP A 157 -4.02 3.72 36.54
C TRP A 157 -4.36 2.41 37.23
N ASN A 158 -5.45 2.42 37.99
CA ASN A 158 -6.03 1.19 38.48
C ASN A 158 -6.47 0.32 37.29
N ARG A 159 -5.87 -0.86 37.17
CA ARG A 159 -6.12 -1.83 36.08
C ARG A 159 -7.59 -2.23 35.97
N HIS A 160 -8.38 -2.14 37.04
CA HIS A 160 -9.83 -2.44 37.02
C HIS A 160 -10.69 -1.28 36.51
N ALA A 161 -10.18 -0.05 36.59
CA ALA A 161 -10.87 1.14 36.10
C ALA A 161 -10.81 1.28 34.56
N LEU A 162 -9.87 0.61 33.90
CA LEU A 162 -9.78 0.57 32.43
C LEU A 162 -11.03 -0.08 31.83
N ASP A 163 -11.71 0.59 30.90
CA ASP A 163 -12.95 0.12 30.27
C ASP A 163 -12.73 -1.06 29.29
N TYR A 164 -11.49 -1.31 28.87
CA TYR A 164 -11.07 -2.38 27.95
C TYR A 164 -10.17 -3.46 28.59
N ASP A 165 -10.08 -4.64 27.97
CA ASP A 165 -9.15 -5.72 28.32
C ASP A 165 -7.93 -5.77 27.39
N GLY A 166 -6.82 -6.37 27.83
CA GLY A 166 -5.62 -6.52 27.01
C GLY A 166 -5.56 -7.79 26.17
N CYS A 167 -4.69 -7.81 25.16
CA CYS A 167 -4.40 -8.95 24.28
C CYS A 167 -2.90 -9.30 24.17
N CYS A 168 -2.00 -8.57 24.82
CA CYS A 168 -0.57 -8.83 24.79
C CYS A 168 -0.22 -10.05 25.67
N THR A 169 0.66 -10.90 25.16
CA THR A 169 1.04 -12.18 25.79
C THR A 169 2.23 -12.03 26.73
N HIS A 170 3.23 -11.25 26.33
CA HIS A 170 4.52 -11.10 26.98
C HIS A 170 5.12 -9.72 26.68
N CYS A 171 6.19 -9.38 27.39
CA CYS A 171 6.99 -8.18 27.12
C CYS A 171 7.76 -8.35 25.82
N SER A 172 7.67 -7.37 24.92
CA SER A 172 8.41 -7.33 23.64
C SER A 172 9.94 -7.38 23.82
N LEU A 173 10.46 -6.97 24.99
CA LEU A 173 11.89 -7.05 25.29
C LEU A 173 12.41 -8.50 25.38
N ASN A 174 11.52 -9.47 25.61
CA ASN A 174 11.89 -10.88 25.66
C ASN A 174 12.10 -11.50 24.26
N GLU A 175 11.76 -10.80 23.18
CA GLU A 175 11.85 -11.31 21.81
C GLU A 175 13.28 -11.30 21.23
N GLY A 176 14.21 -10.58 21.89
CA GLY A 176 15.57 -10.35 21.41
C GLY A 176 15.63 -9.40 20.21
N VAL A 177 16.63 -8.51 20.18
CA VAL A 177 16.76 -7.57 19.05
C VAL A 177 17.41 -8.27 17.86
N ARG A 178 16.63 -8.54 16.81
CA ARG A 178 17.15 -9.06 15.53
C ARG A 178 17.85 -7.96 14.73
N ALA A 179 19.10 -7.64 15.09
CA ALA A 179 19.94 -6.71 14.36
C ALA A 179 21.43 -6.99 14.61
N SER A 180 22.28 -6.55 13.68
CA SER A 180 23.74 -6.71 13.78
C SER A 180 24.34 -5.50 14.48
N PHE A 181 24.59 -5.61 15.79
CA PHE A 181 25.20 -4.53 16.59
C PHE A 181 26.71 -4.42 16.42
N ASP A 182 27.37 -5.50 15.97
CA ASP A 182 28.84 -5.56 15.85
C ASP A 182 29.38 -4.94 14.54
N LEU A 183 28.49 -4.47 13.66
CA LEU A 183 28.86 -3.93 12.36
C LEU A 183 28.87 -2.42 12.36
N ASN A 184 29.82 -1.83 11.64
CA ASN A 184 29.86 -0.39 11.43
C ASN A 184 28.79 0.07 10.40
N ALA A 185 28.59 1.38 10.31
CA ALA A 185 27.58 1.98 9.44
C ALA A 185 27.73 1.56 7.97
N GLN A 186 28.95 1.54 7.44
CA GLN A 186 29.21 1.17 6.04
C GLN A 186 28.87 -0.30 5.78
N GLN A 187 29.30 -1.20 6.67
CA GLN A 187 28.98 -2.63 6.60
C GLN A 187 27.47 -2.89 6.64
N LEU A 188 26.73 -2.15 7.48
CA LEU A 188 25.27 -2.27 7.58
C LEU A 188 24.57 -1.85 6.28
N GLU A 189 25.02 -0.77 5.66
CA GLU A 189 24.49 -0.30 4.37
C GLU A 189 24.79 -1.30 3.24
N ASP A 190 26.01 -1.82 3.18
CA ASP A 190 26.38 -2.78 2.13
C ASP A 190 25.63 -4.11 2.28
N GLN A 191 25.45 -4.60 3.52
CA GLN A 191 24.56 -5.73 3.77
C GLN A 191 23.10 -5.46 3.38
N ALA A 192 22.61 -4.22 3.58
CA ALA A 192 21.24 -3.88 3.17
C ALA A 192 21.09 -3.91 1.65
N LYS A 193 22.08 -3.41 0.89
CA LYS A 193 22.12 -3.51 -0.57
C LYS A 193 22.14 -4.97 -1.03
N GLU A 194 22.98 -5.81 -0.42
CA GLU A 194 23.06 -7.23 -0.75
C GLU A 194 21.74 -7.96 -0.47
N ARG A 195 21.11 -7.70 0.69
CA ARG A 195 19.79 -8.24 1.03
C ARG A 195 18.71 -7.81 0.04
N GLU A 196 18.75 -6.56 -0.42
CA GLU A 196 17.83 -6.04 -1.43
C GLU A 196 18.02 -6.76 -2.77
N GLN A 197 19.26 -6.90 -3.24
CA GLN A 197 19.58 -7.63 -4.47
C GLN A 197 19.11 -9.08 -4.40
N LYS A 198 19.43 -9.79 -3.31
CA LYS A 198 18.96 -11.17 -3.07
C LYS A 198 17.43 -11.25 -3.07
N ARG A 199 16.74 -10.28 -2.46
CA ARG A 199 15.26 -10.23 -2.46
C ARG A 199 14.71 -10.07 -3.87
N LEU A 200 15.31 -9.23 -4.72
CA LEU A 200 14.85 -9.02 -6.09
C LEU A 200 15.04 -10.26 -6.96
N ILE A 201 16.19 -10.93 -6.84
CA ILE A 201 16.49 -12.20 -7.53
C ILE A 201 15.48 -13.25 -7.11
N LEU A 202 15.35 -13.50 -5.81
CA LEU A 202 14.42 -14.51 -5.27
C LEU A 202 12.96 -14.21 -5.65
N LYS A 203 12.57 -12.93 -5.68
CA LYS A 203 11.23 -12.52 -6.12
C LYS A 203 11.00 -12.83 -7.59
N ALA A 204 11.99 -12.64 -8.46
CA ALA A 204 11.89 -12.94 -9.89
C ALA A 204 11.74 -14.46 -10.11
N GLU A 205 12.57 -15.26 -9.43
CA GLU A 205 12.53 -16.73 -9.48
C GLU A 205 11.21 -17.28 -8.94
N ASN A 206 10.79 -16.83 -7.74
CA ASN A 206 9.58 -17.35 -7.09
C ASN A 206 8.29 -16.91 -7.76
N ASN A 207 8.18 -15.69 -8.32
CA ASN A 207 6.95 -15.25 -8.96
C ASN A 207 6.59 -16.09 -10.18
N GLN A 208 7.59 -16.47 -10.99
CA GLN A 208 7.37 -17.32 -12.17
C GLN A 208 7.12 -18.78 -11.80
N SER A 209 7.56 -19.22 -10.62
CA SER A 209 7.47 -20.63 -10.23
C SER A 209 6.25 -20.93 -9.37
N TRP A 210 5.99 -20.12 -8.34
CA TRP A 210 4.97 -20.41 -7.33
C TRP A 210 3.55 -20.35 -7.88
N HIS A 211 3.20 -19.31 -8.64
CA HIS A 211 1.85 -19.17 -9.19
C HIS A 211 1.51 -20.32 -10.15
N TYR A 212 2.44 -20.66 -11.04
CA TYR A 212 2.23 -21.73 -12.01
C TYR A 212 2.19 -23.10 -11.33
N ARG A 213 3.01 -23.34 -10.29
CA ARG A 213 2.90 -24.56 -9.46
C ARG A 213 1.53 -24.66 -8.78
N GLN A 214 1.04 -23.59 -8.15
CA GLN A 214 -0.28 -23.61 -7.52
C GLN A 214 -1.41 -23.83 -8.54
N MET A 215 -1.30 -23.24 -9.73
CA MET A 215 -2.27 -23.46 -10.81
C MET A 215 -2.23 -24.90 -11.36
N ALA A 216 -1.07 -25.56 -11.33
CA ALA A 216 -0.91 -26.94 -11.80
C ALA A 216 -1.31 -27.98 -10.75
N GLU A 217 -0.91 -27.78 -9.48
CA GLU A 217 -1.04 -28.77 -8.41
C GLU A 217 -2.27 -28.56 -7.53
N ASN A 218 -2.77 -27.31 -7.41
CA ASN A 218 -3.85 -26.97 -6.49
C ASN A 218 -4.77 -25.84 -7.02
N TYR A 219 -5.25 -25.98 -8.26
CA TYR A 219 -6.02 -24.93 -8.93
C TYR A 219 -7.26 -24.48 -8.15
N ALA A 220 -8.11 -25.43 -7.75
CA ALA A 220 -9.42 -25.13 -7.18
C ALA A 220 -9.30 -24.39 -5.84
N GLU A 221 -8.50 -24.90 -4.90
CA GLU A 221 -8.33 -24.26 -3.59
C GLU A 221 -7.58 -22.93 -3.74
N TYR A 222 -6.57 -22.85 -4.59
CA TYR A 222 -5.80 -21.63 -4.81
C TYR A 222 -6.67 -20.50 -5.37
N ILE A 223 -7.49 -20.79 -6.38
CA ILE A 223 -8.41 -19.82 -6.97
C ILE A 223 -9.44 -19.37 -5.95
N GLU A 224 -10.01 -20.28 -5.16
CA GLU A 224 -11.03 -19.92 -4.17
C GLU A 224 -10.43 -19.06 -3.04
N ALA A 225 -9.27 -19.45 -2.51
CA ALA A 225 -8.53 -18.63 -1.54
C ALA A 225 -8.13 -17.25 -2.10
N SER A 226 -7.79 -17.19 -3.39
CA SER A 226 -7.50 -15.93 -4.09
C SER A 226 -8.74 -15.03 -4.15
N LYS A 227 -9.89 -15.57 -4.53
CA LYS A 227 -11.17 -14.83 -4.55
C LYS A 227 -11.52 -14.28 -3.17
N VAL A 228 -11.47 -15.12 -2.13
CA VAL A 228 -11.78 -14.71 -0.75
C VAL A 228 -10.89 -13.53 -0.32
N ARG A 229 -9.60 -13.59 -0.62
CA ARG A 229 -8.65 -12.50 -0.34
C ARG A 229 -8.99 -11.22 -1.09
N VAL A 230 -9.34 -11.31 -2.37
CA VAL A 230 -9.73 -10.16 -3.19
C VAL A 230 -11.02 -9.53 -2.69
N TYR A 231 -12.04 -10.34 -2.35
CA TYR A 231 -13.29 -9.85 -1.78
C TYR A 231 -13.05 -9.13 -0.45
N ARG A 232 -12.26 -9.72 0.45
CA ARG A 232 -11.90 -9.09 1.73
C ARG A 232 -11.15 -7.78 1.53
N SER A 233 -10.17 -7.74 0.62
CA SER A 233 -9.44 -6.50 0.31
C SER A 233 -10.35 -5.40 -0.24
N ARG A 234 -11.37 -5.75 -1.04
CA ARG A 234 -12.34 -4.79 -1.59
C ARG A 234 -13.31 -4.29 -0.52
N ALA A 235 -13.76 -5.17 0.37
CA ALA A 235 -14.62 -4.82 1.50
C ALA A 235 -13.90 -3.86 2.47
N ASN A 236 -12.63 -4.12 2.78
CA ASN A 236 -11.85 -3.28 3.69
C ASN A 236 -11.49 -1.91 3.10
N ARG A 237 -11.50 -1.75 1.76
CA ARG A 237 -11.09 -0.52 1.07
C ARG A 237 -12.01 -0.23 -0.13
N PRO A 238 -13.27 0.16 0.14
CA PRO A 238 -14.22 0.45 -0.93
C PRO A 238 -13.70 1.59 -1.81
N GLY A 239 -13.91 1.50 -3.12
CA GLY A 239 -13.49 2.52 -4.08
C GLY A 239 -12.00 2.53 -4.45
N GLN A 240 -11.10 1.97 -3.62
CA GLN A 240 -9.65 1.99 -3.90
C GLN A 240 -9.31 1.30 -5.24
N HIS A 241 -9.95 0.18 -5.56
CA HIS A 241 -9.71 -0.50 -6.83
C HIS A 241 -10.15 0.35 -8.03
N ALA A 242 -11.30 1.04 -7.94
CA ALA A 242 -11.77 1.92 -9.00
C ALA A 242 -10.81 3.10 -9.19
N GLN A 243 -10.35 3.71 -8.10
CA GLN A 243 -9.36 4.79 -8.13
C GLN A 243 -8.02 4.33 -8.72
N TYR A 244 -7.55 3.13 -8.35
CA TYR A 244 -6.33 2.56 -8.92
C TYR A 244 -6.46 2.36 -10.44
N GLN A 245 -7.58 1.82 -10.93
CA GLN A 245 -7.81 1.66 -12.37
C GLN A 245 -7.90 3.01 -13.09
N ALA A 246 -8.58 4.00 -12.49
CA ALA A 246 -8.65 5.36 -13.03
C ALA A 246 -7.25 5.99 -13.14
N ASN A 247 -6.45 5.93 -12.08
CA ASN A 247 -5.07 6.44 -12.07
C ASN A 247 -4.20 5.74 -13.12
N LYS A 248 -4.36 4.43 -13.27
CA LYS A 248 -3.64 3.65 -14.29
C LYS A 248 -4.01 4.08 -15.71
N ILE A 249 -5.30 4.32 -15.97
CA ILE A 249 -5.80 4.83 -17.26
C ILE A 249 -5.26 6.24 -17.53
N THR A 250 -5.35 7.15 -16.55
CA THR A 250 -4.82 8.52 -16.67
C THR A 250 -3.33 8.50 -16.97
N LYS A 251 -2.56 7.72 -16.21
CA LYS A 251 -1.13 7.56 -16.44
C LYS A 251 -0.82 7.06 -17.85
N ALA A 252 -1.52 6.02 -18.31
CA ALA A 252 -1.33 5.46 -19.65
C ALA A 252 -1.65 6.47 -20.77
N LEU A 253 -2.62 7.36 -20.55
CA LEU A 253 -2.94 8.45 -21.49
C LEU A 253 -1.85 9.52 -21.50
N THR A 254 -1.38 9.97 -20.32
CA THR A 254 -0.33 10.98 -20.19
C THR A 254 1.00 10.50 -20.78
N GLU A 255 1.39 9.25 -20.50
CA GLU A 255 2.62 8.64 -21.01
C GLU A 255 2.46 8.07 -22.43
N LYS A 256 1.27 8.20 -23.04
CA LYS A 256 0.93 7.61 -24.35
C LYS A 256 1.34 6.12 -24.47
N THR A 257 1.21 5.35 -23.39
CA THR A 257 1.68 3.96 -23.33
C THR A 257 1.01 3.06 -24.36
N PHE A 258 -0.29 3.29 -24.63
CA PHE A 258 -1.04 2.61 -25.68
C PHE A 258 -1.43 3.63 -26.74
N HIS A 259 -0.52 3.95 -27.65
CA HIS A 259 -0.76 4.90 -28.73
C HIS A 259 -0.93 4.20 -30.08
N CYS A 260 -1.70 4.84 -30.95
CA CYS A 260 -1.80 4.45 -32.34
C CYS A 260 -1.01 5.44 -33.19
N ASP A 261 0.11 5.04 -33.80
CA ASP A 261 0.95 5.91 -34.63
C ASP A 261 0.20 6.47 -35.85
N VAL A 262 -0.61 5.64 -36.51
CA VAL A 262 -1.38 6.03 -37.70
C VAL A 262 -2.40 7.14 -37.39
N CYS A 263 -3.02 7.08 -36.22
CA CYS A 263 -4.08 8.01 -35.84
C CYS A 263 -3.59 9.16 -34.95
N ASP A 264 -2.40 9.04 -34.36
CA ASP A 264 -1.86 9.84 -33.25
C ASP A 264 -2.86 9.99 -32.08
N ILE A 265 -3.52 8.88 -31.72
CA ILE A 265 -4.49 8.84 -30.62
C ILE A 265 -3.96 7.94 -29.50
N PRO A 266 -3.82 8.47 -28.27
CA PRO A 266 -3.52 7.66 -27.09
C PRO A 266 -4.78 7.01 -26.52
N PHE A 267 -4.63 5.81 -25.98
CA PHE A 267 -5.68 5.04 -25.32
C PHE A 267 -5.29 4.69 -23.89
N GLY A 268 -6.28 4.66 -22.99
CA GLY A 268 -6.06 4.33 -21.58
C GLY A 268 -5.79 2.85 -21.31
N THR A 269 -6.02 1.96 -22.28
CA THR A 269 -5.83 0.51 -22.13
C THR A 269 -5.43 -0.13 -23.46
N LYS A 270 -4.68 -1.25 -23.38
CA LYS A 270 -4.32 -2.07 -24.55
C LYS A 270 -5.54 -2.59 -25.32
N GLN A 271 -6.60 -3.00 -24.61
CA GLN A 271 -7.81 -3.51 -25.25
C GLN A 271 -8.46 -2.44 -26.13
N ARG A 272 -8.62 -1.21 -25.62
CA ARG A 272 -9.19 -0.11 -26.40
C ARG A 272 -8.36 0.27 -27.62
N LEU A 273 -7.03 0.20 -27.54
CA LEU A 273 -6.17 0.36 -28.72
C LEU A 273 -6.40 -0.77 -29.73
N SER A 274 -6.47 -2.02 -29.28
CA SER A 274 -6.74 -3.17 -30.16
C SER A 274 -8.11 -3.06 -30.84
N ASP A 275 -9.14 -2.63 -30.10
CA ASP A 275 -10.47 -2.40 -30.65
C ASP A 275 -10.45 -1.24 -31.65
N HIS A 276 -9.72 -0.15 -31.34
CA HIS A 276 -9.52 0.97 -32.26
C HIS A 276 -8.88 0.54 -33.58
N GLN A 277 -7.84 -0.29 -33.53
CA GLN A 277 -7.13 -0.77 -34.71
C GLN A 277 -8.02 -1.61 -35.64
N LYS A 278 -9.06 -2.23 -35.10
CA LYS A 278 -10.06 -2.98 -35.88
C LYS A 278 -11.17 -2.10 -36.46
N THR A 279 -11.24 -0.82 -36.07
CA THR A 279 -12.31 0.05 -36.57
C THR A 279 -12.13 0.34 -38.06
N PRO A 280 -13.23 0.42 -38.84
CA PRO A 280 -13.15 0.76 -40.27
C PRO A 280 -12.45 2.11 -40.53
N LYS A 281 -12.55 3.06 -39.59
CA LYS A 281 -11.88 4.36 -39.68
C LYS A 281 -10.36 4.24 -39.57
N HIS A 282 -9.87 3.42 -38.64
CA HIS A 282 -8.44 3.15 -38.49
C HIS A 282 -7.90 2.43 -39.73
N LEU A 283 -8.58 1.37 -40.18
CA LEU A 283 -8.15 0.59 -41.35
C LEU A 283 -8.01 1.47 -42.60
N ARG A 284 -9.02 2.31 -42.89
CA ARG A 284 -8.95 3.27 -44.00
C ARG A 284 -7.78 4.24 -43.89
N LYS A 285 -7.54 4.79 -42.69
CA LYS A 285 -6.43 5.72 -42.45
C LYS A 285 -5.06 5.02 -42.56
N SER A 286 -4.99 3.75 -42.17
CA SER A 286 -3.77 2.93 -42.30
C SER A 286 -3.47 2.59 -43.76
N GLU A 287 -4.49 2.49 -44.61
CA GLU A 287 -4.36 2.23 -46.04
C GLU A 287 -4.09 3.51 -46.86
N GLU A 288 -4.31 4.70 -46.27
CA GLU A 288 -4.22 5.99 -46.96
C GLU A 288 -2.82 6.28 -47.54
N GLY A 289 -1.77 5.73 -46.93
CA GLY A 289 -0.38 5.77 -47.46
C GLY A 289 -0.02 4.66 -48.45
N ASN A 290 -0.89 3.68 -48.65
CA ASN A 290 -0.68 2.53 -49.57
C ASN A 290 -1.66 2.55 -50.76
N ASN A 291 -2.45 3.61 -50.87
CA ASN A 291 -3.46 3.75 -51.90
C ASN A 291 -2.85 4.18 -53.24
N PRO A 292 -3.11 3.46 -54.35
CA PRO A 292 -2.48 3.75 -55.64
C PRO A 292 -2.89 5.11 -56.25
N PHE A 293 -3.97 5.73 -55.76
CA PHE A 293 -4.50 6.98 -56.29
C PHE A 293 -4.58 8.05 -55.18
N VAL A 294 -3.63 8.98 -55.15
CA VAL A 294 -3.53 10.01 -54.10
C VAL A 294 -3.87 11.39 -54.66
N CYS A 295 -4.72 12.13 -53.95
CA CYS A 295 -5.03 13.53 -54.23
C CYS A 295 -4.01 14.46 -53.55
N LYS A 296 -3.03 14.98 -54.31
CA LYS A 296 -1.96 15.85 -53.79
C LYS A 296 -2.43 17.09 -53.01
N PRO A 297 -3.44 17.86 -53.46
CA PRO A 297 -3.90 19.05 -52.73
C PRO A 297 -4.52 18.77 -51.36
N CYS A 298 -5.06 17.57 -51.16
CA CYS A 298 -5.75 17.17 -49.92
C CYS A 298 -4.96 16.12 -49.12
N ASN A 299 -3.89 15.56 -49.70
CA ASN A 299 -3.13 14.42 -49.20
C ASN A 299 -4.00 13.20 -48.80
N LEU A 300 -5.10 12.96 -49.55
CA LEU A 300 -6.02 11.84 -49.31
C LEU A 300 -5.80 10.73 -50.35
N GLY A 301 -5.73 9.48 -49.90
CA GLY A 301 -5.52 8.29 -50.74
C GLY A 301 -6.81 7.52 -51.04
N TYR A 302 -6.95 7.01 -52.26
CA TYR A 302 -8.10 6.24 -52.75
C TYR A 302 -7.69 4.89 -53.35
N HIS A 303 -8.49 3.85 -53.09
CA HIS A 303 -8.21 2.49 -53.59
C HIS A 303 -8.40 2.32 -55.11
N ASN A 304 -9.16 3.21 -55.77
CA ASN A 304 -9.39 3.16 -57.21
C ASN A 304 -9.59 4.56 -57.82
N LYS A 305 -9.36 4.66 -59.14
CA LYS A 305 -9.43 5.92 -59.89
C LYS A 305 -10.82 6.58 -59.84
N SER A 306 -11.89 5.79 -59.89
CA SER A 306 -13.27 6.31 -59.86
C SER A 306 -13.58 7.08 -58.56
N ASN A 307 -13.08 6.59 -57.42
CA ASN A 307 -13.24 7.27 -56.13
C ASN A 307 -12.43 8.56 -56.05
N LEU A 308 -11.20 8.57 -56.57
CA LEU A 308 -10.40 9.80 -56.68
C LEU A 308 -11.12 10.84 -57.56
N THR A 309 -11.61 10.44 -58.74
CA THR A 309 -12.31 11.37 -59.65
C THR A 309 -13.59 11.93 -59.03
N ARG A 310 -14.33 11.12 -58.25
CA ARG A 310 -15.50 11.61 -57.51
C ARG A 310 -15.10 12.62 -56.42
N HIS A 311 -13.99 12.38 -55.72
CA HIS A 311 -13.45 13.32 -54.75
C HIS A 311 -13.05 14.65 -55.39
N GLU A 312 -12.32 14.63 -56.52
CA GLU A 312 -11.87 15.84 -57.23
C GLU A 312 -13.04 16.70 -57.72
N LYS A 313 -14.18 16.09 -58.02
CA LYS A 313 -15.43 16.78 -58.39
C LYS A 313 -16.25 17.29 -57.20
N SER A 314 -15.87 16.96 -55.96
CA SER A 314 -16.61 17.41 -54.79
C SER A 314 -16.38 18.89 -54.51
N ALA A 315 -17.43 19.61 -54.07
CA ALA A 315 -17.34 21.02 -53.70
C ALA A 315 -16.25 21.28 -52.63
N ARG A 316 -16.08 20.34 -51.70
CA ARG A 316 -15.06 20.40 -50.65
C ARG A 316 -13.63 20.29 -51.20
N HIS A 317 -13.40 19.47 -52.22
CA HIS A 317 -12.09 19.40 -52.87
C HIS A 317 -11.76 20.72 -53.59
N GLN A 318 -12.74 21.32 -54.28
CA GLN A 318 -12.53 22.59 -54.99
C GLN A 318 -12.14 23.73 -54.04
N GLN A 319 -12.74 23.78 -52.84
CA GLN A 319 -12.34 24.72 -51.79
C GLN A 319 -10.90 24.48 -51.30
N ASN A 320 -10.54 23.22 -51.02
CA ASN A 320 -9.19 22.87 -50.60
C ASN A 320 -8.15 23.12 -51.70
N LEU A 321 -8.52 22.93 -52.97
CA LEU A 321 -7.67 23.17 -54.13
C LEU A 321 -7.37 24.66 -54.31
N ALA A 322 -8.35 25.53 -54.07
CA ALA A 322 -8.14 26.98 -54.08
C ALA A 322 -7.13 27.40 -52.99
N ALA A 323 -7.34 26.97 -51.75
CA ALA A 323 -6.44 27.25 -50.62
C ALA A 323 -5.03 26.65 -50.79
N TRP A 324 -4.91 25.48 -51.42
CA TRP A 324 -3.62 24.85 -51.72
C TRP A 324 -2.84 25.58 -52.81
N LYS A 325 -3.54 26.16 -53.80
CA LYS A 325 -2.89 26.95 -54.87
C LYS A 325 -2.35 28.28 -54.34
N GLU A 326 -2.98 28.88 -53.34
CA GLU A 326 -2.56 30.15 -52.72
C GLU A 326 -1.35 29.99 -51.80
N ASN A 327 -1.14 28.81 -51.21
CA ASN A 327 -0.03 28.52 -50.27
C ASN A 327 1.09 27.66 -50.89
N LYS A 328 1.22 27.67 -52.22
CA LYS A 328 2.31 26.96 -52.90
C LYS A 328 3.60 27.76 -52.74
N PRO A 329 4.72 27.18 -52.29
CA PRO A 329 5.99 27.91 -52.21
C PRO A 329 6.44 28.42 -53.58
#